data_AF-Q9UZU1-F1
#
_entry.id   AF-Q9UZU1-F1
#
_cell.length_a   1.000
_cell.length_b   1.000
_cell.length_c   1.000
_cell.angle_alpha   90.00
_cell.angle_beta   90.00
_cell.angle_gamma   90.00
#
_symmetry.space_group_name_H-M   'P 1'
#
loop_
_entity.id
_entity.type
_entity.pdbx_description
1 polymer ?
#
loop_
_entity_poly.entity_id
_entity_poly.type
_entity_poly.pdbx_seq_one_letter_code
_entity_poly.pdbx_strand_id
1 'polypeptide(L)'
;MESNSFWVIFESELRRIIRARKFKILLAVTFFPSLLYLLNPNPSGEGVDAMLKAFEALMLELLPNYWLGIIGQFITIILMCDLLASEIDRGTIRLLLAKPIKLSVLIASKFLAGISAIAMLFGIPYAVIWLYNPLVYGTGIKGLWRGFQILRWFWE
;
A
#
# COMPACT_ATOMS: atom_id res chain seq x y z
N MET A 1 28.98 -9.25 -5.45
CA MET A 1 28.14 -10.47 -5.39
C MET A 1 26.99 -10.37 -4.37
N GLU A 2 27.12 -9.65 -3.24
CA GLU A 2 26.06 -9.59 -2.21
C GLU A 2 24.77 -8.85 -2.63
N SER A 3 24.88 -7.78 -3.43
CA SER A 3 23.72 -6.99 -3.89
C SER A 3 22.70 -7.81 -4.70
N ASN A 4 23.17 -8.73 -5.56
CA ASN A 4 22.28 -9.60 -6.34
C ASN A 4 21.54 -10.60 -5.46
N SER A 5 22.16 -11.06 -4.36
CA SER A 5 21.51 -12.00 -3.44
C SER A 5 20.42 -11.31 -2.62
N PHE A 6 20.67 -10.08 -2.15
CA PHE A 6 19.67 -9.26 -1.46
C PHE A 6 18.42 -9.03 -2.33
N TRP A 7 18.62 -8.56 -3.57
CA TRP A 7 17.49 -8.25 -4.45
C TRP A 7 16.66 -9.47 -4.83
N VAL A 8 17.31 -10.61 -5.09
CA VAL A 8 16.59 -11.85 -5.41
C VAL A 8 15.76 -12.33 -4.23
N ILE A 9 16.28 -12.25 -3.00
CA ILE A 9 15.53 -12.61 -1.79
C ILE A 9 14.34 -11.67 -1.60
N PHE A 10 14.58 -10.36 -1.68
CA PHE A 10 13.53 -9.36 -1.59
C PHE A 10 12.41 -9.59 -2.61
N GLU A 11 12.74 -9.75 -3.90
CA GLU A 11 11.75 -9.94 -4.96
C GLU A 11 10.95 -11.22 -4.72
N SER A 12 11.62 -12.31 -4.31
CA SER A 12 10.96 -13.57 -4.01
C SER A 12 9.97 -13.45 -2.85
N GLU A 13 10.34 -12.73 -1.79
CA GLU A 13 9.52 -12.51 -0.60
C GLU A 13 8.35 -11.55 -0.90
N LEU A 14 8.60 -10.45 -1.60
CA LEU A 14 7.57 -9.50 -2.01
C LEU A 14 6.54 -10.17 -2.94
N ARG A 15 7.01 -10.90 -3.96
CA ARG A 15 6.14 -11.64 -4.88
C ARG A 15 5.30 -12.69 -4.16
N ARG A 16 5.87 -13.35 -3.14
CA ARG A 16 5.15 -14.31 -2.29
C ARG A 16 4.03 -13.62 -1.51
N ILE A 17 4.30 -12.46 -0.89
CA ILE A 17 3.30 -11.69 -0.13
C ILE A 17 2.18 -11.23 -1.07
N ILE A 18 2.51 -10.57 -2.18
CA ILE A 18 1.51 -10.03 -3.13
C ILE A 18 0.62 -11.12 -3.72
N ARG A 19 1.18 -12.31 -4.01
CA ARG A 19 0.42 -13.43 -4.57
C ARG A 19 -0.46 -14.14 -3.53
N ALA A 20 -0.19 -13.96 -2.24
CA ALA A 20 -0.95 -14.61 -1.19
C ALA A 20 -2.42 -14.18 -1.20
N ARG A 21 -3.34 -15.13 -0.99
CA ARG A 21 -4.78 -14.83 -0.86
C ARG A 21 -5.03 -13.83 0.27
N LYS A 22 -4.30 -13.96 1.39
CA LYS A 22 -4.37 -13.06 2.53
C LYS A 22 -4.12 -11.60 2.11
N PHE A 23 -3.06 -11.34 1.35
CA PHE A 23 -2.76 -9.99 0.87
C PHE A 23 -3.88 -9.40 0.01
N LYS A 24 -4.49 -10.20 -0.87
CA LYS A 24 -5.64 -9.76 -1.68
C LYS A 24 -6.85 -9.40 -0.83
N ILE A 25 -7.11 -10.18 0.23
CA ILE A 25 -8.19 -9.89 1.19
C ILE A 25 -7.88 -8.59 1.94
N LEU A 26 -6.66 -8.45 2.46
CA LEU A 26 -6.22 -7.23 3.15
C LEU A 26 -6.33 -6.01 2.22
N LEU A 27 -5.89 -6.13 0.97
CA LEU A 27 -6.02 -5.09 -0.03
C LEU A 27 -7.49 -4.70 -0.28
N ALA A 28 -8.39 -5.67 -0.38
CA ALA A 28 -9.81 -5.41 -0.54
C ALA A 28 -10.41 -4.65 0.65
N VAL A 29 -10.00 -5.00 1.88
CA VAL A 29 -10.41 -4.28 3.10
C VAL A 29 -9.84 -2.86 3.10
N THR A 30 -8.56 -2.67 2.81
CA THR A 30 -7.95 -1.34 2.76
C THR A 30 -8.54 -0.46 1.66
N PHE A 31 -8.97 -1.07 0.55
CA PHE A 31 -9.60 -0.40 -0.58
C PHE A 31 -11.07 -0.02 -0.33
N PHE A 32 -11.70 -0.56 0.71
CA PHE A 32 -13.13 -0.38 0.97
C PHE A 32 -13.58 1.09 1.03
N PRO A 33 -12.90 2.02 1.74
CA PRO A 33 -13.31 3.43 1.76
C PRO A 33 -13.18 4.09 0.38
N SER A 34 -12.14 3.72 -0.37
CA SER A 34 -11.93 4.19 -1.74
C SER A 34 -13.07 3.71 -2.64
N LEU A 35 -13.50 2.46 -2.51
CA LEU A 35 -14.64 1.93 -3.27
C LEU A 35 -15.94 2.69 -2.95
N LEU A 36 -16.21 2.97 -1.67
CA LEU A 36 -17.39 3.75 -1.28
C LEU A 36 -17.39 5.14 -1.92
N TYR A 37 -16.24 5.80 -1.96
CA TYR A 37 -16.09 7.09 -2.63
C TYR A 37 -16.31 7.00 -4.14
N LEU A 38 -15.80 5.95 -4.80
CA LEU A 38 -15.98 5.75 -6.23
C LEU A 38 -17.44 5.49 -6.62
N LEU A 39 -18.22 4.86 -5.73
CA LEU A 39 -19.64 4.58 -5.94
C LEU A 39 -20.53 5.80 -5.70
N ASN A 40 -20.14 6.69 -4.78
CA ASN A 40 -20.86 7.92 -4.51
C ASN A 40 -19.90 9.10 -4.43
N PRO A 41 -19.34 9.52 -5.58
CA PRO A 41 -18.54 10.73 -5.63
C PRO A 41 -19.43 11.91 -5.28
N ASN A 42 -19.03 12.65 -4.24
CA ASN A 42 -19.82 13.71 -3.61
C ASN A 42 -20.52 14.61 -4.66
N PRO A 43 -21.84 14.85 -4.57
CA PRO A 43 -22.64 15.61 -5.55
C PRO A 43 -22.33 17.12 -5.60
N SER A 44 -21.19 17.58 -5.10
CA SER A 44 -20.82 18.99 -4.94
C SER A 44 -20.33 19.67 -6.24
N GLY A 45 -20.90 19.27 -7.38
CA GLY A 45 -20.72 19.92 -8.68
C GLY A 45 -19.59 19.35 -9.54
N GLU A 46 -19.52 19.81 -10.78
CA GLU A 46 -18.47 19.48 -11.75
C GLU A 46 -17.34 20.52 -11.72
N GLY A 47 -16.13 20.12 -12.14
CA GLY A 47 -14.99 21.02 -12.25
C GLY A 47 -13.93 20.86 -11.17
N VAL A 48 -12.86 21.63 -11.32
CA VAL A 48 -11.59 21.42 -10.60
C VAL A 48 -11.72 21.70 -9.11
N ASP A 49 -12.50 22.70 -8.71
CA ASP A 49 -12.57 23.09 -7.29
C ASP A 49 -13.43 22.11 -6.46
N ALA A 50 -14.48 21.53 -7.07
CA ALA A 50 -15.26 20.46 -6.47
C ALA A 50 -14.42 19.17 -6.31
N MET A 51 -13.66 18.82 -7.35
CA MET A 51 -12.71 17.71 -7.33
C MET A 51 -11.68 17.86 -6.21
N LEU A 52 -11.13 19.06 -6.04
CA LEU A 52 -10.11 19.34 -5.03
C LEU A 52 -10.66 19.20 -3.60
N LYS A 53 -11.84 19.79 -3.32
CA LYS A 53 -12.47 19.65 -2.00
C LYS A 53 -12.79 18.19 -1.66
N ALA A 54 -13.29 17.44 -2.64
CA ALA A 54 -13.60 16.02 -2.44
C ALA A 54 -12.32 15.19 -2.25
N PHE A 55 -11.25 15.50 -2.98
CA PHE A 55 -9.94 14.88 -2.81
C PHE A 55 -9.35 15.17 -1.43
N GLU A 56 -9.39 16.43 -0.99
CA GLU A 56 -8.86 16.87 0.28
C GLU A 56 -9.59 16.21 1.46
N ALA A 57 -10.93 16.22 1.46
CA ALA A 57 -11.74 15.54 2.48
C ALA A 57 -11.44 14.03 2.53
N LEU A 58 -11.25 13.39 1.37
CA LEU A 58 -10.94 11.98 1.32
C LEU A 58 -9.52 11.66 1.82
N MET A 59 -8.54 12.45 1.38
CA MET A 59 -7.12 12.20 1.65
C MET A 59 -6.67 12.67 3.02
N LEU A 60 -7.30 13.70 3.59
CA LEU A 60 -6.94 14.22 4.91
C LEU A 60 -7.81 13.63 6.03
N GLU A 61 -9.07 13.28 5.75
CA GLU A 61 -9.98 12.80 6.79
C GLU A 61 -10.31 11.33 6.62
N LEU A 62 -10.98 10.94 5.53
CA LEU A 62 -11.59 9.61 5.45
C LEU A 62 -10.56 8.47 5.44
N LEU A 63 -9.55 8.55 4.56
CA LEU A 63 -8.55 7.50 4.43
C LEU A 63 -7.59 7.44 5.63
N PRO A 64 -7.00 8.55 6.10
CA PRO A 64 -6.14 8.50 7.29
C PRO A 64 -6.89 8.02 8.52
N ASN A 65 -8.13 8.45 8.76
CA ASN A 65 -8.89 7.97 9.92
C ASN A 65 -9.20 6.47 9.84
N TYR A 66 -9.54 5.95 8.65
CA TYR A 66 -9.78 4.52 8.47
C TYR A 66 -8.50 3.68 8.63
N TRP A 67 -7.38 4.17 8.11
CA TRP A 67 -6.09 3.46 8.13
C TRP A 67 -5.33 3.58 9.45
N LEU A 68 -5.32 4.75 10.07
CA LEU A 68 -4.72 4.95 11.40
C LEU A 68 -5.61 4.40 12.51
N GLY A 69 -6.89 4.21 12.22
CA GLY A 69 -7.82 3.51 13.08
C GLY A 69 -7.46 2.03 13.29
N ILE A 70 -8.30 1.38 14.08
CA ILE A 70 -8.11 -0.01 14.53
C ILE A 70 -7.87 -0.97 13.36
N ILE A 71 -8.51 -0.74 12.21
CA ILE A 71 -8.44 -1.61 11.04
C ILE A 71 -7.03 -1.65 10.44
N GLY A 72 -6.41 -0.50 10.14
CA GLY A 72 -5.07 -0.50 9.55
C GLY A 72 -3.98 -0.93 10.52
N GLN A 73 -4.17 -0.73 11.83
CA GLN A 73 -3.30 -1.30 12.87
C GLN A 73 -3.35 -2.84 12.85
N PHE A 74 -4.55 -3.44 12.80
CA PHE A 74 -4.68 -4.90 12.70
C PHE A 74 -4.09 -5.44 11.40
N ILE A 75 -4.30 -4.77 10.26
CA ILE A 75 -3.71 -5.17 8.97
C ILE A 75 -2.17 -5.21 9.08
N THR A 76 -1.58 -4.18 9.69
CA THR A 76 -0.13 -4.08 9.89
C THR A 76 0.38 -5.22 10.77
N ILE A 77 -0.30 -5.50 11.89
CA ILE A 77 0.06 -6.58 12.81
C ILE A 77 -0.04 -7.93 12.10
N ILE A 78 -1.15 -8.21 11.40
CA ILE A 78 -1.36 -9.46 10.67
C ILE A 78 -0.24 -9.69 9.66
N LEU A 79 0.13 -8.65 8.90
CA LEU A 79 1.18 -8.75 7.89
C LEU A 79 2.56 -8.99 8.52
N MET A 80 2.87 -8.31 9.62
CA MET A 80 4.12 -8.52 10.36
C MET A 80 4.19 -9.91 11.01
N CYS A 81 3.09 -10.39 11.58
CA CYS A 81 3.00 -11.75 12.11
C CYS A 81 3.16 -12.80 10.98
N ASP A 82 2.55 -12.61 9.81
CA ASP A 82 2.68 -13.53 8.67
C ASP A 82 4.12 -13.57 8.14
N LEU A 83 4.80 -12.41 8.11
CA LEU A 83 6.23 -12.35 7.80
C LEU A 83 7.04 -13.22 8.76
N LEU A 84 6.88 -13.02 10.08
CA LEU A 84 7.60 -13.79 11.10
C LEU A 84 7.28 -15.29 11.03
N ALA A 85 5.99 -15.65 10.96
CA ALA A 85 5.52 -17.03 10.92
C ALA A 85 6.04 -17.81 9.71
N SER A 86 6.24 -17.14 8.56
CA SER A 86 6.67 -17.81 7.33
C SER A 86 8.03 -18.52 7.40
N GLU A 87 8.89 -18.17 8.37
CA GLU A 87 10.16 -18.88 8.60
C GLU A 87 9.99 -20.14 9.44
N ILE A 88 9.05 -20.10 10.38
CA ILE A 88 8.73 -21.21 11.29
C ILE A 88 7.99 -22.30 10.50
N ASP A 89 6.98 -21.93 9.71
CA ASP A 89 6.14 -22.87 8.95
C ASP A 89 6.91 -23.64 7.86
N ARG A 90 7.95 -23.02 7.29
CA ARG A 90 8.72 -23.63 6.19
C ARG A 90 9.86 -24.53 6.67
N GLY A 91 10.11 -24.63 7.98
CA GLY A 91 11.26 -25.35 8.53
C GLY A 91 12.61 -24.79 8.06
N THR A 92 12.61 -23.63 7.40
CA THR A 92 13.79 -23.03 6.76
C THR A 92 14.83 -22.58 7.77
N ILE A 93 14.51 -22.53 9.06
CA ILE A 93 15.49 -22.30 10.14
C ILE A 93 16.66 -23.29 10.01
N ARG A 94 16.39 -24.57 9.67
CA ARG A 94 17.46 -25.57 9.46
C ARG A 94 18.25 -25.38 8.16
N LEU A 95 17.63 -24.85 7.11
CA LEU A 95 18.28 -24.56 5.81
C LEU A 95 19.04 -23.23 5.81
N LEU A 96 18.63 -22.27 6.64
CA LEU A 96 19.32 -20.99 6.87
C LEU A 96 20.62 -21.18 7.64
N LEU A 97 20.69 -22.18 8.52
CA LEU A 97 21.92 -22.59 9.20
C LEU A 97 22.89 -23.34 8.28
N ALA A 98 22.41 -23.89 7.16
CA ALA A 98 23.20 -24.71 6.24
C ALA A 98 23.70 -23.96 4.99
N LYS A 99 23.12 -22.81 4.64
CA LYS A 99 23.58 -21.98 3.51
C LYS A 99 24.46 -20.81 4.01
N PRO A 100 25.54 -20.45 3.30
CA PRO A 100 26.39 -19.31 3.64
C PRO A 100 25.73 -17.98 3.23
N ILE A 101 24.51 -17.72 3.71
CA ILE A 101 23.83 -16.43 3.53
C ILE A 101 23.85 -15.73 4.88
N LYS A 102 24.35 -14.48 4.90
CA LYS A 102 24.36 -13.67 6.11
C LYS A 102 22.93 -13.46 6.61
N LEU A 103 22.68 -13.82 7.87
CA LEU A 103 21.39 -13.66 8.54
C LEU A 103 20.86 -12.21 8.44
N SER A 104 21.75 -11.23 8.52
CA SER A 104 21.42 -9.81 8.37
C SER A 104 20.84 -9.45 7.00
N VAL A 105 21.37 -10.02 5.92
CA VAL A 105 20.88 -9.79 4.54
C VAL A 105 19.47 -10.37 4.38
N LEU A 106 19.23 -11.56 4.95
CA LEU A 106 17.90 -12.19 4.93
C LEU A 106 16.87 -11.32 5.67
N ILE A 107 17.17 -10.93 6.91
CA ILE A 107 16.28 -10.13 7.74
C ILE A 107 16.00 -8.78 7.09
N ALA A 108 17.03 -8.09 6.58
CA ALA A 108 16.86 -6.80 5.92
C ALA A 108 16.00 -6.91 4.65
N SER A 109 16.23 -7.92 3.81
CA SER A 109 15.44 -8.15 2.59
C SER A 109 13.96 -8.39 2.93
N LYS A 110 13.71 -9.17 3.97
CA LYS A 110 12.37 -9.53 4.42
C LYS A 110 11.63 -8.36 5.05
N PHE A 111 12.32 -7.59 5.88
CA PHE A 111 11.78 -6.36 6.47
C PHE A 111 11.41 -5.36 5.37
N LEU A 112 12.29 -5.18 4.38
CA LEU A 112 12.03 -4.31 3.24
C LEU A 112 10.84 -4.82 2.39
N ALA A 113 10.71 -6.13 2.19
CA ALA A 113 9.57 -6.72 1.50
C ALA A 113 8.26 -6.47 2.27
N GLY A 114 8.29 -6.54 3.60
CA GLY A 114 7.16 -6.19 4.47
C GLY A 114 6.75 -4.73 4.37
N ILE A 115 7.71 -3.81 4.47
CA ILE A 115 7.48 -2.37 4.27
C ILE A 115 6.90 -2.12 2.88
N SER A 116 7.45 -2.75 1.85
CA SER A 116 6.96 -2.59 0.47
C SER A 116 5.53 -3.09 0.31
N ALA A 117 5.18 -4.21 0.95
CA ALA A 117 3.82 -4.73 0.95
C ALA A 117 2.84 -3.78 1.67
N ILE A 118 3.25 -3.19 2.80
CA ILE A 118 2.48 -2.14 3.49
C ILE A 118 2.29 -0.92 2.58
N ALA A 119 3.37 -0.43 1.98
CA ALA A 119 3.33 0.69 1.05
C ALA A 119 2.39 0.41 -0.13
N MET A 120 2.33 -0.82 -0.63
CA MET A 120 1.37 -1.21 -1.66
C MET A 120 -0.08 -1.26 -1.14
N LEU A 121 -0.32 -1.80 0.06
CA LEU A 121 -1.68 -1.89 0.63
C LEU A 121 -2.33 -0.51 0.78
N PHE A 122 -1.56 0.48 1.23
CA PHE A 122 -2.05 1.84 1.43
C PHE A 122 -1.89 2.71 0.17
N GLY A 123 -0.84 2.47 -0.62
CA GLY A 123 -0.56 3.26 -1.83
C GLY A 123 -1.48 2.93 -3.01
N ILE A 124 -1.90 1.67 -3.19
CA ILE A 124 -2.78 1.29 -4.31
C ILE A 124 -4.14 2.01 -4.25
N PRO A 125 -4.89 1.98 -3.12
CA PRO A 125 -6.15 2.71 -3.04
C PRO A 125 -5.98 4.20 -3.32
N TYR A 126 -4.92 4.80 -2.76
CA TYR A 126 -4.59 6.20 -2.98
C TYR A 126 -4.34 6.52 -4.47
N ALA A 127 -3.56 5.70 -5.15
CA ALA A 127 -3.26 5.85 -6.57
C ALA A 127 -4.51 5.70 -7.44
N VAL A 128 -5.39 4.75 -7.11
CA VAL A 128 -6.65 4.56 -7.85
C VAL A 128 -7.54 5.79 -7.75
N ILE A 129 -7.71 6.34 -6.55
CA ILE A 129 -8.51 7.56 -6.36
C ILE A 129 -7.87 8.72 -7.13
N TRP A 130 -6.57 8.94 -6.99
CA TRP A 130 -5.89 10.05 -7.67
C TRP A 130 -6.04 9.98 -9.20
N LEU A 131 -5.98 8.78 -9.79
CA LEU A 131 -6.18 8.58 -11.22
C LEU A 131 -7.63 8.70 -11.67
N TYR A 132 -8.59 8.27 -10.85
CA TYR A 132 -10.01 8.24 -11.22
C TYR A 132 -10.72 9.57 -10.98
N ASN A 133 -10.31 10.33 -9.97
CA ASN A 133 -10.97 11.56 -9.56
C ASN A 133 -11.13 12.60 -10.71
N PRO A 134 -10.14 12.80 -11.60
CA PRO A 134 -10.28 13.72 -12.72
C PRO A 134 -11.28 13.28 -13.80
N LEU A 135 -11.57 11.98 -13.89
CA LEU A 135 -12.59 11.44 -14.78
C LEU A 135 -14.00 11.71 -14.23
N VAL A 136 -14.17 11.55 -12.92
CA VAL A 136 -15.46 11.77 -12.23
C VAL A 136 -15.91 13.21 -12.34
N TYR A 137 -14.99 14.16 -12.14
CA TYR A 137 -15.31 15.59 -12.12
C TYR A 137 -15.15 16.29 -13.48
N GLY A 138 -14.88 15.53 -14.56
CA GLY A 138 -14.76 16.07 -15.92
C GLY A 138 -13.58 17.04 -16.13
N THR A 139 -12.56 16.98 -15.28
CA THR A 139 -11.45 17.96 -15.25
C THR A 139 -10.27 17.58 -16.16
N GLY A 140 -10.22 16.33 -16.60
CA GLY A 140 -9.17 15.80 -17.49
C GLY A 140 -7.76 15.99 -16.92
N ILE A 141 -6.80 16.29 -17.79
CA ILE A 141 -5.37 16.41 -17.42
C ILE A 141 -5.12 17.55 -16.42
N LYS A 142 -5.96 18.60 -16.41
CA LYS A 142 -5.85 19.71 -15.45
C LYS A 142 -6.11 19.25 -14.01
N GLY A 143 -7.04 18.33 -13.82
CA GLY A 143 -7.33 17.73 -12.52
C GLY A 143 -6.16 16.90 -11.99
N LEU A 144 -5.56 16.06 -12.84
CA LEU A 144 -4.37 15.26 -12.48
C LEU A 144 -3.22 16.14 -12.00
N TRP A 145 -2.90 17.22 -12.74
CA TRP A 145 -1.82 18.14 -12.37
C TRP A 145 -2.08 18.88 -11.05
N ARG A 146 -3.31 19.36 -10.82
CA ARG A 146 -3.65 20.01 -9.55
C ARG A 146 -3.63 19.04 -8.38
N GLY A 147 -4.13 17.82 -8.55
CA GLY A 147 -4.02 16.77 -7.53
C GLY A 147 -2.56 16.43 -7.18
N PHE A 148 -1.68 16.37 -8.18
CA PHE A 148 -0.25 16.16 -7.98
C PHE A 148 0.43 17.30 -7.19
N GLN A 149 0.06 18.55 -7.47
CA GLN A 149 0.60 19.71 -6.73
C GLN A 149 0.23 19.66 -5.24
N ILE A 150 -0.98 19.22 -4.90
CA ILE A 150 -1.41 19.04 -3.50
C ILE A 150 -0.64 17.91 -2.83
N LEU A 151 -0.42 16.79 -3.53
CA LEU A 151 0.43 15.71 -3.02
C LEU A 151 1.84 16.19 -2.68
N ARG A 152 2.38 17.08 -3.51
CA ARG A 152 3.70 17.66 -3.30
C ARG A 152 3.72 18.57 -2.07
N TRP A 153 2.69 19.41 -1.91
CA TRP A 153 2.54 20.29 -0.76
C TRP A 153 2.39 19.51 0.56
N PHE A 154 1.76 18.34 0.53
CA PHE A 154 1.66 17.45 1.70
C PHE A 154 3.04 16.95 2.21
N TRP A 155 4.08 16.99 1.36
CA TRP A 155 5.43 16.50 1.70
C TRP A 155 6.45 17.61 1.98
N GLU A 156 6.03 18.89 1.97
CA GLU A 156 6.81 20.04 2.42
C GLU A 156 6.40 20.44 3.85
#